data_AF-A0A2H0ATF5-F1
#
_entry.id   AF-A0A2H0ATF5-F1
#
_cell.length_a   1.000
_cell.length_b   1.000
_cell.length_c   1.000
_cell.angle_alpha   90.00
_cell.angle_beta   90.00
_cell.angle_gamma   90.00
#
_symmetry.space_group_name_H-M   'P 1'
#
loop_
_entity.id
_entity.type
_entity.pdbx_description
1 polymer ?
#
loop_
_entity_poly.entity_id
_entity_poly.type
_entity_poly.pdbx_seq_one_letter_code
_entity_poly.pdbx_strand_id
1 'polypeptide(L)'
;MVIDTNRCTGCQGCTIACKSENNVPDGFFRSWVKVGMKGTYPDVSTHFLPRLCNNCEDAPCLNLCPTGATYRTYEDGVVHVNRDVCVGCRICVVACPYGARFPNPITKTADKCDFCYHRITKGLQPACVDACTGRARIFGDLNDPESEVSRYMQNHSTQRLRADLDTRPKVHYVYADENLMGPDYHRLLGRSRS
;
A
#
# COMPACT_ATOMS: atom_id res chain seq x y z
N MET A 1 1.73 -3.63 8.60
CA MET A 1 2.03 -2.17 8.49
C MET A 1 0.80 -1.39 8.93
N VAL A 2 0.98 -0.33 9.70
CA VAL A 2 -0.06 0.65 10.02
C VAL A 2 0.33 2.02 9.43
N ILE A 3 -0.65 2.76 8.94
CA ILE A 3 -0.50 4.13 8.46
C ILE A 3 -1.44 5.04 9.25
N ASP A 4 -0.88 5.87 10.11
CA ASP A 4 -1.61 6.94 10.80
C ASP A 4 -1.72 8.16 9.88
N THR A 5 -2.91 8.41 9.35
CA THR A 5 -3.14 9.53 8.43
C THR A 5 -3.19 10.88 9.13
N ASN A 6 -3.40 10.93 10.45
CA ASN A 6 -3.33 12.16 11.23
C ASN A 6 -1.89 12.70 11.32
N ARG A 7 -0.88 11.82 11.20
CA ARG A 7 0.55 12.18 11.15
C ARG A 7 1.04 12.48 9.74
N CYS A 8 0.23 12.24 8.71
CA CYS A 8 0.66 12.39 7.32
C CYS A 8 0.46 13.82 6.84
N THR A 9 1.53 14.49 6.43
CA THR A 9 1.49 15.85 5.87
C THR A 9 1.42 15.89 4.35
N GLY A 10 1.37 14.72 3.69
CA GLY A 10 1.33 14.64 2.22
C GLY A 10 2.64 14.95 1.49
N CYS A 11 3.78 15.01 2.19
CA CYS A 11 5.08 15.44 1.66
C CYS A 11 5.69 14.58 0.53
N GLN A 12 5.09 13.44 0.18
CA GLN A 12 5.59 12.47 -0.82
C GLN A 12 6.99 11.87 -0.54
N GLY A 13 7.59 12.08 0.64
CA GLY A 13 8.89 11.52 1.00
C GLY A 13 8.94 9.99 0.87
N CYS A 14 7.87 9.31 1.30
CA CYS A 14 7.71 7.86 1.15
C CYS A 14 7.64 7.40 -0.32
N THR A 15 7.10 8.23 -1.22
CA THR A 15 6.96 7.94 -2.65
C THR A 15 8.32 8.00 -3.32
N ILE A 16 9.08 9.07 -3.07
CA ILE A 16 10.42 9.28 -3.64
C ILE A 16 11.40 8.25 -3.08
N ALA A 17 11.41 8.01 -1.76
CA ALA A 17 12.28 7.02 -1.15
C ALA A 17 12.03 5.61 -1.72
N CYS A 18 10.76 5.22 -1.88
CA CYS A 18 10.43 3.93 -2.48
C CYS A 18 10.91 3.83 -3.93
N LYS A 19 10.78 4.91 -4.71
CA LYS A 19 11.19 4.95 -6.11
C LYS A 19 12.71 4.84 -6.25
N SER A 20 13.46 5.59 -5.45
CA SER A 20 14.92 5.55 -5.41
C SER A 20 15.45 4.20 -4.95
N GLU A 21 14.94 3.67 -3.82
CA GLU A 21 15.40 2.39 -3.25
C GLU A 21 15.19 1.21 -4.20
N ASN A 22 14.10 1.21 -4.96
CA ASN A 22 13.65 0.05 -5.73
C ASN A 22 13.82 0.23 -7.25
N ASN A 23 14.51 1.28 -7.69
CA ASN A 23 14.71 1.62 -9.11
C ASN A 23 13.39 1.61 -9.90
N VAL A 24 12.33 2.22 -9.34
CA VAL A 24 11.00 2.21 -9.97
C VAL A 24 11.03 3.15 -11.20
N PRO A 25 10.61 2.69 -12.40
CA PRO A 25 10.66 3.51 -13.61
C PRO A 25 9.78 4.77 -13.55
N ASP A 26 10.08 5.74 -14.42
CA ASP A 26 9.28 6.95 -14.54
C ASP A 26 7.86 6.70 -15.02
N GLY A 27 6.91 7.46 -14.47
CA GLY A 27 5.48 7.24 -14.66
C GLY A 27 4.89 6.11 -13.82
N PHE A 28 5.69 5.33 -13.09
CA PHE A 28 5.23 4.22 -12.26
C PHE A 28 5.57 4.42 -10.78
N PHE A 29 4.77 3.81 -9.91
CA PHE A 29 4.88 3.99 -8.46
C PHE A 29 4.53 2.70 -7.73
N ARG A 30 5.36 2.31 -6.75
CA ARG A 30 5.05 1.25 -5.77
C ARG A 30 4.29 1.77 -4.55
N SER A 31 4.42 3.07 -4.26
CA SER A 31 3.78 3.80 -3.18
C SER A 31 3.48 5.22 -3.66
N TRP A 32 2.34 5.79 -3.28
CA TRP A 32 1.96 7.17 -3.60
C TRP A 32 1.11 7.76 -2.46
N VAL A 33 0.85 9.08 -2.47
CA VAL A 33 -0.10 9.70 -1.55
C VAL A 33 -1.28 10.27 -2.34
N LYS A 34 -2.47 9.74 -2.07
CA LYS A 34 -3.75 10.27 -2.59
C LYS A 34 -4.15 11.47 -1.73
N VAL A 35 -4.54 12.57 -2.38
CA VAL A 35 -4.99 13.79 -1.72
C VAL A 35 -6.49 13.94 -1.98
N GLY A 36 -7.25 14.25 -0.93
CA GLY A 36 -8.67 14.61 -1.04
C GLY A 36 -8.93 15.91 -0.31
N MET A 37 -9.77 16.76 -0.89
CA MET A 37 -10.26 17.96 -0.22
C MET A 37 -11.72 17.75 0.11
N LYS A 38 -12.12 18.17 1.31
CA LYS A 38 -13.49 18.05 1.82
C LYS A 38 -13.97 19.39 2.35
N GLY A 39 -15.26 19.65 2.15
CA GLY A 39 -15.92 20.87 2.60
C GLY A 39 -15.93 21.95 1.52
N THR A 40 -16.45 23.10 1.89
CA THR A 40 -16.61 24.28 1.04
C THR A 40 -16.09 25.49 1.79
N TYR A 41 -15.58 26.50 1.08
CA TYR A 41 -15.10 27.73 1.71
C TYR A 41 -16.16 28.33 2.67
N PRO A 42 -15.79 28.75 3.89
CA PRO A 42 -14.43 28.79 4.45
C PRO A 42 -13.93 27.48 5.09
N ASP A 43 -14.81 26.51 5.32
CA ASP A 43 -14.54 25.25 6.03
C ASP A 43 -14.04 24.13 5.10
N VAL A 44 -12.86 24.33 4.53
CA VAL A 44 -12.19 23.33 3.68
C VAL A 44 -11.05 22.64 4.41
N SER A 45 -10.95 21.32 4.25
CA SER A 45 -9.87 20.50 4.83
C SER A 45 -9.24 19.61 3.76
N THR A 46 -7.93 19.38 3.89
CA THR A 46 -7.17 18.47 3.03
C THR A 46 -6.81 17.21 3.80
N HIS A 47 -7.03 16.07 3.17
CA HIS A 47 -6.84 14.75 3.73
C HIS A 47 -5.85 13.97 2.87
N PHE A 48 -4.92 13.28 3.54
CA PHE A 48 -3.84 12.56 2.89
C PHE A 48 -3.97 11.07 3.15
N LEU A 49 -4.00 10.28 2.09
CA LEU A 49 -4.07 8.83 2.16
C LEU A 49 -2.88 8.22 1.40
N PRO A 50 -1.79 7.89 2.10
CA PRO A 50 -0.70 7.10 1.53
C PRO A 50 -1.22 5.73 1.06
N ARG A 51 -0.81 5.27 -0.11
CA ARG A 51 -1.26 4.03 -0.75
C ARG A 51 -0.06 3.22 -1.23
N LEU A 52 -0.17 1.91 -1.12
CA LEU A 52 0.80 0.94 -1.62
C LEU A 52 0.13 -0.45 -1.74
N CYS A 53 0.92 -1.48 -2.08
CA CYS A 53 0.44 -2.86 -1.99
C CYS A 53 0.08 -3.23 -0.55
N ASN A 54 -1.10 -3.82 -0.37
CA ASN A 54 -1.62 -4.20 0.94
C ASN A 54 -1.06 -5.52 1.48
N ASN A 55 -0.27 -6.24 0.69
CA ASN A 55 0.22 -7.60 1.01
C ASN A 55 -0.88 -8.49 1.63
N CYS A 56 -2.05 -8.47 1.00
CA CYS A 56 -3.28 -9.17 1.37
C CYS A 56 -3.02 -10.59 1.86
N GLU A 57 -3.77 -11.04 2.87
CA GLU A 57 -3.73 -12.43 3.33
C GLU A 57 -4.45 -13.35 2.33
N ASP A 58 -5.64 -12.96 1.86
CA ASP A 58 -6.27 -13.59 0.70
C ASP A 58 -6.02 -12.71 -0.54
N ALA A 59 -4.95 -13.03 -1.27
CA ALA A 59 -4.43 -12.18 -2.31
C ALA A 59 -4.84 -12.69 -3.70
N PRO A 60 -5.84 -12.08 -4.38
CA PRO A 60 -6.34 -12.57 -5.68
C PRO A 60 -5.26 -12.62 -6.76
N CYS A 61 -4.27 -11.74 -6.64
CA CYS A 61 -3.11 -11.69 -7.52
C CYS A 61 -2.17 -12.92 -7.46
N LEU A 62 -2.19 -13.72 -6.38
CA LEU A 62 -1.49 -15.02 -6.33
C LEU A 62 -2.32 -16.06 -7.06
N ASN A 63 -3.60 -16.17 -6.70
CA ASN A 63 -4.53 -17.20 -7.18
C ASN A 63 -4.67 -17.20 -8.71
N LEU A 64 -4.47 -16.05 -9.35
CA LEU A 64 -4.63 -15.87 -10.79
C LEU A 64 -3.30 -15.85 -11.57
N CYS A 65 -2.16 -16.12 -10.93
CA CYS A 65 -0.88 -16.14 -11.63
C CYS A 65 -0.64 -17.50 -12.31
N PRO A 66 -0.69 -17.60 -13.65
CA PRO A 66 -0.64 -18.89 -14.34
C PRO A 66 0.72 -19.59 -14.24
N THR A 67 1.80 -18.84 -13.99
CA THR A 67 3.16 -19.39 -13.89
C THR A 67 3.64 -19.56 -12.45
N GLY A 68 2.85 -19.16 -11.46
CA GLY A 68 3.29 -19.11 -10.06
C GLY A 68 4.33 -18.01 -9.77
N ALA A 69 4.62 -17.10 -10.72
CA ALA A 69 5.57 -16.02 -10.53
C ALA A 69 5.19 -15.06 -9.38
N THR A 70 3.91 -14.87 -9.12
CA THR A 70 3.45 -14.17 -7.91
C THR A 70 3.21 -15.19 -6.80
N TYR A 71 3.92 -15.05 -5.69
CA TYR A 71 3.89 -16.02 -4.57
C TYR A 71 3.92 -15.31 -3.22
N ARG A 72 3.70 -16.05 -2.13
CA ARG A 72 3.90 -15.56 -0.75
C ARG A 72 5.21 -16.12 -0.21
N THR A 73 6.05 -15.27 0.38
CA THR A 73 7.26 -15.73 1.07
C THR A 73 6.88 -16.53 2.31
N TYR A 74 7.63 -17.61 2.58
CA TYR A 74 7.28 -18.54 3.64
C TYR A 74 7.48 -17.94 5.04
N GLU A 75 8.61 -17.24 5.25
CA GLU A 75 8.99 -16.69 6.55
C GLU A 75 8.19 -15.43 6.89
N ASP A 76 8.26 -14.40 6.04
CA ASP A 76 7.66 -13.08 6.35
C ASP A 76 6.23 -12.89 5.85
N GLY A 77 5.69 -13.84 5.06
CA GLY A 77 4.34 -13.75 4.51
C GLY A 77 4.11 -12.61 3.50
N VAL A 78 5.19 -12.06 2.93
CA VAL A 78 5.17 -10.98 1.93
C VAL A 78 4.67 -11.55 0.60
N VAL A 79 3.73 -10.86 -0.04
CA VAL A 79 3.38 -11.19 -1.42
C VAL A 79 4.51 -10.69 -2.30
N HIS A 80 5.20 -11.55 -3.05
CA HIS A 80 6.35 -11.19 -3.88
C HIS A 80 6.15 -11.58 -5.35
N VAL A 81 7.05 -11.12 -6.23
CA VAL A 81 7.05 -11.47 -7.66
C VAL A 81 8.43 -11.95 -8.05
N ASN A 82 8.55 -13.23 -8.42
CA ASN A 82 9.74 -13.76 -9.08
C ASN A 82 9.75 -13.26 -10.53
N ARG A 83 10.71 -12.41 -10.85
CA ARG A 83 10.81 -11.77 -12.17
C ARG A 83 11.31 -12.75 -13.24
N ASP A 84 12.09 -13.76 -12.87
CA ASP A 84 12.64 -14.74 -13.81
C ASP A 84 11.57 -15.71 -14.34
N VAL A 85 10.49 -15.91 -13.57
CA VAL A 85 9.34 -16.76 -13.91
C VAL A 85 8.17 -15.95 -14.50
N CYS A 86 8.19 -14.63 -14.33
CA CYS A 86 7.07 -13.78 -14.74
C CYS A 86 7.05 -13.58 -16.26
N VAL A 87 6.02 -14.12 -16.92
CA VAL A 87 5.81 -13.99 -18.38
C VAL A 87 5.13 -12.68 -18.81
N GLY A 88 4.92 -11.73 -17.89
CA GLY A 88 4.37 -10.42 -18.24
C GLY A 88 2.89 -10.41 -18.68
N CYS A 89 2.10 -11.44 -18.37
CA CYS A 89 0.70 -11.60 -18.81
C CYS A 89 -0.30 -10.57 -18.25
N ARG A 90 0.09 -9.79 -17.23
CA ARG A 90 -0.69 -8.69 -16.61
C ARG A 90 -1.99 -9.09 -15.92
N ILE A 91 -2.36 -10.36 -15.83
CA ILE A 91 -3.57 -10.82 -15.12
C ILE A 91 -3.56 -10.31 -13.67
N CYS A 92 -2.45 -10.45 -12.95
CA CYS A 92 -2.31 -9.97 -11.58
C CYS A 92 -2.43 -8.44 -11.44
N VAL A 93 -2.15 -7.68 -12.50
CA VAL A 93 -2.30 -6.21 -12.52
C VAL A 93 -3.79 -5.86 -12.50
N VAL A 94 -4.57 -6.46 -13.39
CA VAL A 94 -6.01 -6.24 -13.50
C VAL A 94 -6.75 -6.79 -12.28
N ALA A 95 -6.32 -7.93 -11.76
CA ALA A 95 -6.94 -8.57 -10.60
C ALA A 95 -6.76 -7.79 -9.28
N CYS A 96 -5.81 -6.85 -9.20
CA CYS A 96 -5.55 -6.14 -7.96
C CYS A 96 -6.61 -5.04 -7.74
N PRO A 97 -7.49 -5.15 -6.73
CA PRO A 97 -8.58 -4.18 -6.54
C PRO A 97 -8.09 -2.82 -6.00
N TYR A 98 -6.79 -2.69 -5.76
CA TYR A 98 -6.15 -1.52 -5.16
C TYR A 98 -5.35 -0.69 -6.16
N GLY A 99 -5.19 -1.16 -7.41
CA GLY A 99 -4.31 -0.54 -8.38
C GLY A 99 -2.83 -0.55 -7.97
N ALA A 100 -2.42 -1.52 -7.13
CA ALA A 100 -1.10 -1.53 -6.50
C ALA A 100 -0.03 -2.31 -7.29
N ARG A 101 -0.35 -2.70 -8.54
CA ARG A 101 0.51 -3.45 -9.45
C ARG A 101 0.55 -2.74 -10.79
N PHE A 102 1.67 -2.83 -11.51
CA PHE A 102 1.81 -2.31 -12.87
C PHE A 102 2.73 -3.21 -13.70
N PRO A 103 2.61 -3.20 -15.05
CA PRO A 103 3.59 -3.83 -15.91
C PRO A 103 4.84 -2.96 -15.98
N ASN A 104 5.97 -3.44 -15.46
CA ASN A 104 7.22 -2.69 -15.49
C ASN A 104 7.71 -2.56 -16.95
N PRO A 105 7.92 -1.34 -17.46
CA PRO A 105 8.27 -1.11 -18.85
C PRO A 105 9.68 -1.58 -19.20
N ILE A 106 10.57 -1.74 -18.22
CA ILE A 106 11.96 -2.15 -18.41
C ILE A 106 12.06 -3.67 -18.34
N THR A 107 11.66 -4.26 -17.21
CA THR A 107 11.80 -5.70 -16.99
C THR A 107 10.75 -6.53 -17.72
N LYS A 108 9.68 -5.90 -18.23
CA LYS A 108 8.51 -6.54 -18.86
C LYS A 108 7.74 -7.50 -17.93
N THR A 109 8.00 -7.43 -16.64
CA THR A 109 7.35 -8.24 -15.59
C THR A 109 6.35 -7.41 -14.79
N ALA A 110 5.49 -8.07 -14.01
CA ALA A 110 4.65 -7.36 -13.06
C ALA A 110 5.49 -6.81 -11.90
N ASP A 111 5.20 -5.59 -11.46
CA ASP A 111 5.90 -4.93 -10.36
C ASP A 111 4.90 -4.30 -9.38
N LYS A 112 5.31 -4.18 -8.11
CA LYS A 112 4.53 -3.70 -6.98
C LYS A 112 5.41 -3.49 -5.75
N CYS A 113 4.87 -2.80 -4.74
CA CYS A 113 5.47 -2.81 -3.40
C CYS A 113 5.53 -4.24 -2.83
N ASP A 114 6.66 -4.59 -2.26
CA ASP A 114 7.01 -5.87 -1.63
C ASP A 114 7.53 -5.66 -0.20
N PHE A 115 7.10 -4.57 0.45
CA PHE A 115 7.60 -4.14 1.75
C PHE A 115 9.12 -4.02 1.85
N CYS A 116 9.80 -3.73 0.73
CA CYS A 116 11.26 -3.72 0.66
C CYS A 116 11.83 -5.04 1.19
N TYR A 117 11.38 -6.17 0.62
CA TYR A 117 11.75 -7.51 1.05
C TYR A 117 13.28 -7.68 1.22
N HIS A 118 14.07 -7.05 0.33
CA HIS A 118 15.54 -7.03 0.38
C HIS A 118 16.16 -6.28 1.57
N ARG A 119 15.38 -5.42 2.25
CA ARG A 119 15.77 -4.69 3.48
C ARG A 119 15.32 -5.45 4.73
N ILE A 120 14.06 -5.86 4.78
CA ILE A 120 13.49 -6.49 5.99
C ILE A 120 14.17 -7.82 6.32
N THR A 121 14.58 -8.57 5.30
CA THR A 121 15.39 -9.80 5.46
C THR A 121 16.79 -9.57 6.03
N LYS A 122 17.21 -8.30 6.15
CA LYS A 122 18.46 -7.87 6.77
C LYS A 122 18.22 -7.12 8.09
N GLY A 123 17.01 -7.18 8.64
CA GLY A 123 16.62 -6.46 9.85
C GLY A 123 16.49 -4.94 9.68
N LEU A 124 16.41 -4.44 8.44
CA LEU A 124 16.24 -3.02 8.14
C LEU A 124 14.76 -2.67 7.92
N GLN A 125 14.39 -1.44 8.23
CA GLN A 125 13.05 -0.93 7.95
C GLN A 125 12.84 -0.67 6.44
N PRO A 126 11.62 -0.73 5.92
CA PRO A 126 11.33 -0.34 4.54
C PRO A 126 11.70 1.13 4.29
N ALA A 127 12.25 1.46 3.12
CA ALA A 127 12.71 2.83 2.82
C ALA A 127 11.60 3.89 2.97
N CYS A 128 10.35 3.52 2.70
CA CYS A 128 9.22 4.43 2.88
C CYS A 128 8.85 4.73 4.35
N VAL A 129 9.27 3.88 5.29
CA VAL A 129 9.15 4.06 6.74
C VAL A 129 10.28 4.97 7.22
N ASP A 130 11.53 4.65 6.87
CA ASP A 130 12.70 5.46 7.23
C ASP A 130 12.58 6.93 6.76
N ALA A 131 12.06 7.14 5.55
CA ALA A 131 11.88 8.48 4.98
C ALA A 131 10.66 9.25 5.52
N CYS A 132 9.83 8.64 6.36
CA CYS A 132 8.59 9.25 6.82
C CYS A 132 8.83 10.24 7.96
N THR A 133 8.97 11.53 7.63
CA THR A 133 9.23 12.60 8.61
C THR A 133 8.16 12.70 9.71
N GLY A 134 6.90 12.45 9.38
CA GLY A 134 5.80 12.42 10.35
C GLY A 134 5.70 11.13 11.17
N ARG A 135 6.51 10.10 10.88
CA ARG A 135 6.37 8.73 11.44
C ARG A 135 4.94 8.20 11.33
N ALA A 136 4.31 8.50 10.19
CA ALA A 136 2.96 8.06 9.87
C ALA A 136 2.91 6.59 9.50
N ARG A 137 3.99 6.03 8.95
CA ARG A 137 4.09 4.63 8.54
C ARG A 137 4.84 3.84 9.60
N ILE A 138 4.19 2.83 10.16
CA ILE A 138 4.70 1.96 11.21
C ILE A 138 4.74 0.54 10.66
N PHE A 139 5.91 -0.09 10.71
CA PHE A 139 6.15 -1.41 10.13
C PHE A 139 6.78 -2.35 11.15
N GLY A 140 6.37 -3.62 11.08
CA GLY A 140 6.81 -4.66 11.99
C GLY A 140 6.02 -5.94 11.76
N ASP A 141 6.33 -6.95 12.57
CA ASP A 141 5.65 -8.24 12.56
C ASP A 141 4.29 -8.14 13.26
N LEU A 142 3.23 -8.57 12.57
CA LEU A 142 1.87 -8.60 13.13
C LEU A 142 1.63 -9.80 14.05
N ASN A 143 2.49 -10.82 13.99
CA ASN A 143 2.41 -12.01 14.84
C ASN A 143 3.12 -11.80 16.19
N ASP A 144 4.05 -10.84 16.27
CA ASP A 144 4.69 -10.44 17.50
C ASP A 144 3.82 -9.37 18.22
N PRO A 145 3.22 -9.67 19.38
CA PRO A 145 2.39 -8.71 20.12
C PRO A 145 3.20 -7.52 20.68
N GLU A 146 4.52 -7.67 20.85
CA GLU A 146 5.41 -6.62 21.37
C GLU A 146 5.95 -5.70 20.26
N SER A 147 5.72 -6.06 19.00
CA SER A 147 6.12 -5.24 17.86
C SER A 147 5.46 -3.86 17.92
N GLU A 148 6.14 -2.83 17.40
CA GLU A 148 5.61 -1.47 17.38
C GLU A 148 4.25 -1.41 16.68
N VAL A 149 4.10 -2.15 15.57
CA VAL A 149 2.86 -2.18 14.80
C VAL A 149 1.72 -2.84 15.58
N SER A 150 1.97 -3.96 16.28
CA SER A 150 0.96 -4.67 17.06
C SER A 150 0.49 -3.84 18.24
N ARG A 151 1.41 -3.25 19.02
CA ARG A 151 1.08 -2.33 20.11
C ARG A 151 0.34 -1.10 19.62
N TYR A 152 0.67 -0.57 18.44
CA TYR A 152 -0.04 0.56 17.88
C TYR A 152 -1.50 0.20 17.55
N MET A 153 -1.73 -0.97 16.94
CA MET A 153 -3.07 -1.44 16.57
C MET A 153 -3.96 -1.78 17.77
N GLN A 154 -3.38 -2.23 18.88
CA GLN A 154 -4.14 -2.51 20.10
C GLN A 154 -4.73 -1.22 20.72
N ASN A 155 -4.02 -0.09 20.57
CA ASN A 155 -4.39 1.18 21.17
C ASN A 155 -5.20 2.11 20.26
N HIS A 156 -5.41 1.74 18.99
CA HIS A 156 -6.08 2.58 18.00
C HIS A 156 -7.06 1.77 17.15
N SER A 157 -8.24 2.34 16.89
CA SER A 157 -9.17 1.78 15.93
C SER A 157 -8.55 1.81 14.52
N THR A 158 -8.51 0.65 13.87
CA THR A 158 -7.94 0.54 12.51
C THR A 158 -8.99 0.25 11.46
N GLN A 159 -8.75 0.79 10.27
CA GLN A 159 -9.56 0.56 9.06
C GLN A 159 -8.69 -0.12 8.00
N ARG A 160 -9.33 -0.87 7.08
CA ARG A 160 -8.67 -1.52 5.95
C ARG A 160 -9.29 -1.08 4.64
N LEU A 161 -8.47 -0.98 3.60
CA LEU A 161 -8.95 -0.61 2.26
C LEU A 161 -9.79 -1.72 1.65
N ARG A 162 -10.95 -1.37 1.09
CA ARG A 162 -11.89 -2.32 0.47
C ARG A 162 -12.16 -3.54 1.35
N ALA A 163 -12.53 -3.29 2.61
CA ALA A 163 -12.91 -4.36 3.54
C ALA A 163 -14.10 -5.19 3.01
N ASP A 164 -14.90 -4.63 2.09
CA ASP A 164 -15.98 -5.30 1.35
C ASP A 164 -15.53 -6.45 0.45
N LEU A 165 -14.25 -6.52 0.06
CA LEU A 165 -13.74 -7.54 -0.87
C LEU A 165 -13.09 -8.75 -0.19
N ASP A 166 -13.09 -8.79 1.14
CA ASP A 166 -12.50 -9.86 1.97
C ASP A 166 -11.07 -10.33 1.61
N THR A 167 -10.27 -9.50 0.93
CA THR A 167 -8.87 -9.84 0.63
C THR A 167 -7.96 -9.83 1.88
N ARG A 168 -8.52 -9.47 3.04
CA ARG A 168 -7.84 -9.31 4.34
C ARG A 168 -6.48 -8.57 4.22
N PRO A 169 -6.48 -7.26 3.87
CA PRO A 169 -5.27 -6.43 3.83
C PRO A 169 -4.42 -6.49 5.11
N LYS A 170 -3.08 -6.52 4.97
CA LYS A 170 -2.10 -6.39 6.08
C LYS A 170 -1.58 -4.96 6.27
N VAL A 171 -2.11 -4.02 5.49
CA VAL A 171 -1.92 -2.58 5.68
C VAL A 171 -3.18 -2.02 6.32
N HIS A 172 -3.00 -1.49 7.51
CA HIS A 172 -4.05 -0.88 8.32
C HIS A 172 -3.90 0.63 8.30
N TYR A 173 -5.01 1.34 8.43
CA TYR A 173 -5.07 2.79 8.49
C TYR A 173 -5.68 3.23 9.81
N VAL A 174 -5.21 4.35 10.36
CA VAL A 174 -5.79 4.99 11.54
C VAL A 174 -6.15 6.42 11.15
N TYR A 175 -7.36 6.86 11.51
CA TYR A 175 -7.94 8.17 11.17
C TYR A 175 -8.12 8.44 9.66
N ALA A 176 -8.22 7.40 8.83
CA ALA A 176 -8.38 7.60 7.39
C ALA A 176 -9.83 8.06 7.07
N ASP A 177 -9.96 9.10 6.25
CA ASP A 177 -11.26 9.53 5.74
C ASP A 177 -11.83 8.44 4.81
N GLU A 178 -13.00 7.91 5.16
CA GLU A 178 -13.64 6.79 4.46
C GLU A 178 -13.92 7.10 2.98
N ASN A 179 -14.18 8.37 2.63
CA ASN A 179 -14.42 8.79 1.25
C ASN A 179 -13.14 8.69 0.41
N LEU A 180 -11.97 8.82 1.04
CA LEU A 180 -10.68 8.63 0.37
C LEU A 180 -10.29 7.16 0.23
N MET A 181 -10.77 6.29 1.13
CA MET A 181 -10.46 4.86 1.14
C MET A 181 -11.13 4.11 -0.02
N GLY A 182 -12.27 4.59 -0.50
CA GLY A 182 -13.01 4.03 -1.63
C GLY A 182 -12.40 4.29 -3.01
N PRO A 183 -12.88 3.57 -4.05
CA PRO A 183 -12.49 3.80 -5.44
C PRO A 183 -13.27 4.96 -6.09
N ASP A 184 -14.37 5.41 -5.46
CA ASP A 184 -15.26 6.45 -5.99
C ASP A 184 -14.75 7.85 -5.64
N TYR A 185 -14.22 8.55 -6.65
CA TYR A 185 -13.71 9.91 -6.51
C TYR A 185 -14.83 10.97 -6.48
N HIS A 186 -16.08 10.64 -6.82
CA HIS A 186 -17.19 11.59 -6.80
C HIS A 186 -17.65 11.93 -5.38
N ARG A 187 -17.54 10.97 -4.45
CA ARG A 187 -17.88 11.17 -3.03
C ARG A 187 -17.03 12.23 -2.33
N LEU A 188 -15.80 12.46 -2.81
CA LEU A 188 -14.90 13.48 -2.24
C LEU A 188 -15.44 14.91 -2.40
N LEU A 189 -16.24 15.17 -3.43
CA LEU A 189 -16.77 16.49 -3.75
C LEU A 189 -18.20 16.72 -3.21
N GLY A 190 -18.74 15.80 -2.42
CA GLY A 190 -20.13 15.88 -1.94
C GLY A 190 -21.19 15.81 -3.04
N ARG A 191 -20.82 15.42 -4.28
CA ARG A 191 -21.76 15.23 -5.38
C ARG A 191 -22.23 13.79 -5.37
N SER A 192 -23.42 13.55 -4.80
CA SER A 192 -24.13 12.29 -5.05
C SER A 192 -24.36 12.17 -6.55
N ARG A 193 -24.13 10.99 -7.13
CA ARG A 193 -24.68 10.70 -8.46
C ARG A 193 -26.20 10.81 -8.33
N SER A 194 -26.78 11.80 -9.02
CA SER A 194 -28.21 11.87 -9.32
C SER A 194 -28.61 10.66 -10.14
#